data_AF-T1CUC9-F1
#
_entry.id   AF-T1CUC9-F1
#
_cell.length_a   1.000
_cell.length_b   1.000
_cell.length_c   1.000
_cell.angle_alpha   90.00
_cell.angle_beta   90.00
_cell.angle_gamma   90.00
#
_symmetry.space_group_name_H-M   'P 1'
#
loop_
_entity.id
_entity.type
_entity.pdbx_description
1 polymer ?
#
loop_
_entity_poly.entity_id
_entity_poly.type
_entity_poly.pdbx_seq_one_letter_code
_entity_poly.pdbx_strand_id
1 'polypeptide(L)'
;EAIRQALDVAGYPELRRSVASLSDRRSQFTAFRRSFKARHVLIMILVVGLLLPNIWISIDAGIPGNTKSAAGTQVADSLPSWLQPTSGPASSVYFGAAGTTLDTPDQYDSAGYNWLAQQDTALPAALRPAFVSWWDYGFQAIDQGQHPSVADNFQNGIDPAGQFLLAQNESLAIGVLATTLLIAEQQKSGLAYLPTDLNAILRSDGLNVSRLHTLLANASADYTLVVAHPATYLPVDPSTLTDLNAEYLATSYFLADSLPLSGVAQVYNDVQSYTGWTIRY
;
A
#
# COMPACT_ATOMS: atom_id res chain seq x y z
N GLU A 1 24.07 -25.54 -21.89
CA GLU A 1 25.06 -25.76 -22.96
C GLU A 1 26.48 -25.34 -22.55
N ALA A 2 26.66 -24.12 -22.05
CA ALA A 2 27.97 -23.60 -21.58
C ALA A 2 28.70 -24.48 -20.54
N ILE A 3 27.99 -25.07 -19.56
CA ILE A 3 28.61 -25.97 -18.56
C ILE A 3 29.17 -27.23 -19.21
N ARG A 4 28.48 -27.80 -20.21
CA ARG A 4 28.97 -28.99 -20.93
C ARG A 4 30.23 -28.66 -21.72
N GLN A 5 30.22 -27.53 -22.44
CA GLN A 5 31.39 -27.04 -23.15
C GLN A 5 32.58 -26.77 -22.21
N ALA A 6 32.35 -26.19 -21.03
CA ALA A 6 33.40 -25.97 -20.03
C ALA A 6 34.00 -27.29 -19.52
N LEU A 7 33.15 -28.31 -19.27
CA LEU A 7 33.58 -29.64 -18.83
C LEU A 7 34.37 -30.39 -19.91
N ASP A 8 34.00 -30.20 -21.18
CA ASP A 8 34.70 -30.77 -22.33
C ASP A 8 36.06 -30.09 -22.55
N VAL A 9 36.13 -28.76 -22.44
CA VAL A 9 37.39 -27.99 -22.49
C VAL A 9 38.34 -28.36 -21.35
N ALA A 10 37.81 -28.68 -20.17
CA ALA A 10 38.59 -29.23 -19.05
C ALA A 10 39.11 -30.65 -19.28
N GLY A 11 38.56 -31.36 -20.25
CA GLY A 11 38.87 -32.75 -20.51
C GLY A 11 38.39 -33.70 -19.41
N TYR A 12 37.25 -33.39 -18.76
CA TYR A 12 36.60 -34.30 -17.82
C TYR A 12 36.16 -35.63 -18.44
N PRO A 13 35.69 -35.67 -19.70
CA PRO A 13 35.44 -36.95 -20.39
C PRO A 13 36.71 -37.81 -20.52
N GLU A 14 37.84 -37.20 -20.88
CA GLU A 14 39.14 -37.89 -20.98
C GLU A 14 39.64 -38.34 -19.60
N LEU A 15 39.44 -37.52 -18.57
CA LEU A 15 39.70 -37.87 -17.18
C LEU A 15 38.90 -39.12 -16.80
N ARG A 16 37.58 -39.14 -17.05
CA ARG A 16 36.70 -40.27 -16.74
C ARG A 16 37.15 -41.54 -17.47
N ARG A 17 37.46 -41.45 -18.77
CA ARG A 17 37.97 -42.58 -19.57
C ARG A 17 39.31 -43.08 -19.05
N SER A 18 40.23 -42.18 -18.71
CA SER A 18 41.56 -42.53 -18.19
C SER A 18 41.48 -43.21 -16.84
N VAL A 19 40.64 -42.70 -15.93
CA VAL A 19 40.42 -43.29 -14.60
C VAL A 19 39.82 -44.68 -14.73
N ALA A 20 38.80 -44.88 -15.58
CA ALA A 20 38.20 -46.18 -15.82
C ALA A 20 39.23 -47.19 -16.39
N SER A 21 40.02 -46.77 -17.38
CA SER A 21 41.04 -47.64 -18.00
C SER A 21 42.19 -48.03 -17.05
N LEU A 22 42.52 -47.16 -16.09
CA LEU A 22 43.60 -47.36 -15.13
C LEU A 22 43.12 -48.05 -13.84
N SER A 23 41.82 -47.95 -13.51
CA SER A 23 41.22 -48.64 -12.35
C SER A 23 41.09 -50.15 -12.55
N ASP A 24 41.00 -50.61 -13.80
CA ASP A 24 40.98 -52.04 -14.11
C ASP A 24 42.34 -52.72 -13.89
N ARG A 25 43.41 -51.92 -13.72
CA ARG A 25 44.80 -52.40 -13.51
C ARG A 25 45.40 -51.99 -12.16
N ARG A 26 44.78 -51.06 -11.42
CA ARG A 26 45.26 -50.49 -10.13
C ARG A 26 44.10 -49.97 -9.27
N SER A 27 44.35 -49.65 -8.00
CA SER A 27 43.39 -48.95 -7.14
C SER A 27 42.81 -47.67 -7.80
N GLN A 28 41.48 -47.53 -7.77
CA GLN A 28 40.71 -46.41 -8.33
C GLN A 28 41.23 -45.04 -7.89
N PHE A 29 41.65 -44.93 -6.62
CA PHE A 29 42.20 -43.69 -6.07
C PHE A 29 43.54 -43.29 -6.72
N THR A 30 44.38 -44.27 -7.01
CA THR A 30 45.68 -44.05 -7.66
C THR A 30 45.51 -43.69 -9.15
N ALA A 31 44.54 -44.32 -9.81
CA ALA A 31 44.15 -44.01 -11.18
C ALA A 31 43.61 -42.57 -11.32
N PHE A 32 42.77 -42.15 -10.38
CA PHE A 32 42.28 -40.78 -10.28
C PHE A 32 43.42 -39.77 -10.09
N ARG A 33 44.27 -39.96 -9.07
CA ARG A 33 45.37 -39.03 -8.77
C ARG A 33 46.32 -38.81 -9.95
N ARG A 34 46.59 -39.83 -10.77
CA ARG A 34 47.46 -39.72 -11.96
C ARG A 34 46.78 -39.04 -13.15
N SER A 35 45.47 -39.21 -13.28
CA SER A 35 44.71 -38.66 -14.40
C SER A 35 44.27 -37.21 -14.12
N PHE A 36 44.17 -36.83 -12.85
CA PHE A 36 43.77 -35.51 -12.40
C PHE A 36 44.89 -34.47 -12.65
N LYS A 37 44.61 -33.55 -13.57
CA LYS A 37 45.49 -32.44 -13.97
C LYS A 37 44.99 -31.09 -13.44
N ALA A 38 45.90 -30.11 -13.33
CA ALA A 38 45.60 -28.76 -12.83
C ALA A 38 44.41 -28.07 -13.54
N ARG A 39 44.22 -28.28 -14.85
CA ARG A 39 43.09 -27.72 -15.61
C ARG A 39 41.71 -28.09 -15.06
N HIS A 40 41.56 -29.27 -14.46
CA HIS A 40 40.28 -29.69 -13.87
C HIS A 40 39.98 -28.84 -12.63
N VAL A 41 41.01 -28.56 -11.81
CA VAL A 41 40.86 -27.67 -10.64
C VAL A 41 40.48 -26.26 -11.10
N LEU A 42 41.19 -25.69 -12.07
CA LEU A 42 40.95 -24.33 -12.53
C LEU A 42 39.55 -24.14 -13.12
N ILE A 43 39.10 -25.10 -13.94
CA ILE A 43 37.77 -25.03 -14.55
C ILE A 43 36.67 -25.32 -13.53
N MET A 44 36.92 -26.21 -12.56
CA MET A 44 35.98 -26.41 -11.46
C MET A 44 35.84 -25.14 -10.61
N ILE A 45 36.95 -24.48 -10.26
CA ILE A 45 36.93 -23.19 -9.55
C ILE A 45 36.17 -22.14 -10.35
N LEU A 46 36.38 -22.07 -11.68
CA LEU A 46 35.66 -21.14 -12.55
C LEU A 46 34.15 -21.43 -12.55
N VAL A 47 33.75 -22.68 -12.74
CA VAL A 47 32.34 -23.09 -12.76
C VAL A 47 31.68 -22.82 -11.40
N VAL A 48 32.34 -23.20 -10.30
CA VAL A 48 31.85 -22.98 -8.94
C VAL A 48 31.79 -21.49 -8.62
N GLY A 49 32.83 -20.73 -8.98
CA GLY A 49 32.92 -19.28 -8.77
C GLY A 49 31.91 -18.49 -9.60
N LEU A 50 31.41 -19.03 -10.71
CA LEU A 50 30.30 -18.45 -11.47
C LEU A 50 28.94 -18.88 -10.92
N LEU A 51 28.78 -20.15 -10.51
CA LEU A 51 27.47 -20.66 -10.08
C LEU A 51 27.12 -20.26 -8.65
N LEU A 52 28.04 -20.38 -7.70
CA LEU A 52 27.76 -20.15 -6.28
C LEU A 52 27.26 -18.72 -6.00
N PRO A 53 27.89 -17.65 -6.51
CA PRO A 53 27.40 -16.29 -6.25
C PRO A 53 25.99 -16.07 -6.80
N ASN A 54 25.67 -16.61 -7.98
CA ASN A 54 24.36 -16.46 -8.59
C ASN A 54 23.28 -17.25 -7.84
N ILE A 55 23.60 -18.47 -7.39
CA ILE A 55 22.71 -19.26 -6.53
C ILE A 55 22.48 -18.52 -5.21
N TRP A 56 23.53 -17.95 -4.62
CA TRP A 56 23.46 -17.26 -3.35
C TRP A 56 22.62 -15.99 -3.41
N ILE A 57 22.79 -15.16 -4.45
CA ILE A 57 21.94 -13.98 -4.70
C ILE A 57 20.48 -14.41 -4.92
N SER A 58 20.24 -15.54 -5.57
CA SER A 58 18.87 -16.06 -5.77
C SER A 58 18.22 -16.47 -4.45
N ILE A 59 18.98 -17.08 -3.53
CA ILE A 59 18.52 -17.40 -2.18
C ILE A 59 18.27 -16.11 -1.40
N ASP A 60 19.20 -15.15 -1.44
CA ASP A 60 19.10 -13.87 -0.77
C ASP A 60 17.86 -13.08 -1.19
N ALA A 61 17.56 -13.05 -2.50
CA ALA A 61 16.37 -12.41 -3.06
C ALA A 61 15.06 -13.09 -2.64
N GLY A 62 15.09 -14.40 -2.36
CA GLY A 62 13.93 -15.16 -1.88
C GLY A 62 13.65 -15.00 -0.39
N ILE A 63 14.58 -14.43 0.38
CA ILE A 63 14.38 -14.19 1.82
C ILE A 63 13.78 -12.79 2.03
N PRO A 64 12.61 -12.69 2.70
CA PRO A 64 12.01 -11.41 3.06
C PRO A 64 12.98 -10.52 3.84
N GLY A 65 13.09 -9.25 3.46
CA GLY A 65 14.05 -8.30 4.04
C GLY A 65 13.96 -8.20 5.56
N ASN A 66 12.74 -8.19 6.10
CA ASN A 66 12.47 -8.13 7.54
C ASN A 66 12.82 -9.42 8.31
N THR A 67 13.05 -10.55 7.64
CA THR A 67 13.46 -11.82 8.30
C THR A 67 14.95 -12.13 8.13
N LYS A 68 15.68 -11.35 7.31
CA LYS A 68 17.12 -11.57 7.02
C LYS A 68 18.01 -11.57 8.25
N SER A 69 17.65 -10.79 9.28
CA SER A 69 18.35 -10.83 10.58
C SER A 69 18.36 -12.24 11.17
N ALA A 70 17.19 -12.86 11.27
CA ALA A 70 17.05 -14.21 11.82
C ALA A 70 17.70 -15.27 10.92
N ALA A 71 17.49 -15.17 9.60
CA ALA A 71 18.10 -16.09 8.64
C ALA A 71 19.64 -16.02 8.67
N GLY A 72 20.21 -14.82 8.76
CA GLY A 72 21.65 -14.60 8.88
C GLY A 72 22.22 -15.25 10.14
N THR A 73 21.55 -15.13 11.28
CA THR A 73 21.96 -15.80 12.53
C THR A 73 21.92 -17.32 12.38
N GLN A 74 20.85 -17.88 11.80
CA GLN A 74 20.76 -19.33 11.57
C GLN A 74 21.89 -19.85 10.67
N VAL A 75 22.27 -19.10 9.64
CA VAL A 75 23.43 -19.43 8.80
C VAL A 75 24.72 -19.37 9.61
N ALA A 76 24.93 -18.30 10.39
CA ALA A 76 26.11 -18.17 11.25
C ALA A 76 26.25 -19.36 12.22
N ASP A 77 25.16 -19.75 12.87
CA ASP A 77 25.13 -20.84 13.85
C ASP A 77 25.39 -22.21 13.20
N SER A 78 25.05 -22.36 11.92
CA SER A 78 25.31 -23.59 11.15
C SER A 78 26.78 -23.72 10.70
N LEU A 79 27.54 -22.63 10.73
CA LEU A 79 28.92 -22.58 10.23
C LEU A 79 29.94 -22.76 11.36
N PRO A 80 31.12 -23.36 11.06
CA PRO A 80 32.25 -23.38 11.96
C PRO A 80 32.63 -21.97 12.42
N SER A 81 33.15 -21.83 13.64
CA SER A 81 33.49 -20.52 14.25
C SER A 81 34.46 -19.67 13.42
N TRP A 82 35.29 -20.27 12.57
CA TRP A 82 36.21 -19.56 11.67
C TRP A 82 35.55 -19.01 10.40
N LEU A 83 34.31 -19.41 10.09
CA LEU A 83 33.47 -18.87 9.01
C LEU A 83 32.39 -17.92 9.52
N GLN A 84 32.24 -17.80 10.84
CA GLN A 84 31.27 -16.92 11.46
C GLN A 84 31.69 -15.44 11.31
N PRO A 85 30.73 -14.50 11.29
CA PRO A 85 31.04 -13.08 11.18
C PRO A 85 31.78 -12.62 12.42
N THR A 86 32.94 -11.97 12.23
CA THR A 86 33.72 -11.39 13.34
C THR A 86 33.38 -9.94 13.60
N SER A 87 32.63 -9.30 12.69
CA SER A 87 32.12 -7.94 12.82
C SER A 87 30.87 -7.75 11.97
N GLY A 88 29.93 -6.92 12.47
CA GLY A 88 28.65 -6.66 11.81
C GLY A 88 27.60 -7.75 12.04
N PRO A 89 26.31 -7.43 11.81
CA PRO A 89 25.24 -8.40 11.94
C PRO A 89 25.34 -9.48 10.86
N ALA A 90 25.12 -10.74 11.22
CA ALA A 90 25.22 -11.90 10.33
C ALA A 90 24.36 -11.75 9.05
N SER A 91 23.23 -11.06 9.16
CA SER A 91 22.38 -10.73 8.03
C SER A 91 23.05 -9.87 6.97
N SER A 92 23.94 -8.95 7.33
CA SER A 92 24.67 -8.10 6.37
C SER A 92 25.88 -8.80 5.75
N VAL A 93 26.34 -9.90 6.35
CA VAL A 93 27.50 -10.68 5.90
C VAL A 93 27.07 -11.81 4.97
N TYR A 94 25.95 -12.47 5.29
CA TYR A 94 25.42 -13.58 4.50
C TYR A 94 24.30 -13.18 3.54
N PHE A 95 23.58 -12.09 3.82
CA PHE A 95 22.40 -11.66 3.06
C PHE A 95 22.42 -10.14 2.84
N GLY A 96 21.40 -9.62 2.15
CA GLY A 96 21.16 -8.18 2.04
C GLY A 96 21.60 -7.51 0.73
N ALA A 97 22.05 -8.29 -0.26
CA ALA A 97 22.32 -7.79 -1.61
C ALA A 97 21.04 -7.58 -2.44
N ALA A 98 19.99 -8.38 -2.19
CA ALA A 98 18.69 -8.26 -2.86
C ALA A 98 17.56 -8.79 -1.99
N GLY A 99 16.37 -8.20 -2.01
CA GLY A 99 15.19 -8.74 -1.30
C GLY A 99 14.16 -7.65 -1.02
N THR A 100 12.90 -8.04 -0.85
CA THR A 100 11.81 -7.12 -0.47
C THR A 100 11.39 -7.36 0.97
N THR A 101 11.05 -6.32 1.71
CA THR A 101 10.29 -6.49 2.95
C THR A 101 8.91 -7.02 2.61
N LEU A 102 8.43 -7.99 3.41
CA LEU A 102 7.06 -8.44 3.34
C LEU A 102 6.26 -7.81 4.48
N ASP A 103 5.01 -7.46 4.17
CA ASP A 103 4.05 -7.07 5.18
C ASP A 103 3.73 -8.27 6.07
N THR A 104 4.17 -8.17 7.31
CA THR A 104 3.86 -9.09 8.40
C THR A 104 2.79 -8.46 9.28
N PRO A 105 1.95 -9.25 9.98
CA PRO A 105 0.91 -8.71 10.86
C PRO A 105 1.41 -7.69 11.90
N ASP A 106 2.69 -7.77 12.27
CA ASP A 106 3.34 -6.90 13.26
C ASP A 106 3.90 -5.59 12.68
N GLN A 107 3.86 -5.39 11.35
CA GLN A 107 4.21 -4.11 10.73
C GLN A 107 3.10 -3.09 11.01
N TYR A 108 3.46 -1.81 11.17
CA TYR A 108 2.52 -0.79 11.64
C TYR A 108 1.27 -0.65 10.76
N ASP A 109 1.44 -0.72 9.42
CA ASP A 109 0.34 -0.68 8.46
C ASP A 109 -0.63 -1.87 8.65
N SER A 110 -0.11 -3.10 8.57
CA SER A 110 -0.91 -4.31 8.75
C SER A 110 -1.53 -4.41 10.14
N ALA A 111 -0.81 -4.00 11.19
CA ALA A 111 -1.32 -3.97 12.56
C ALA A 111 -2.50 -2.99 12.69
N GLY A 112 -2.41 -1.82 12.06
CA GLY A 112 -3.49 -0.83 12.02
C GLY A 112 -4.75 -1.38 11.36
N TYR A 113 -4.62 -2.01 10.19
CA TYR A 113 -5.77 -2.63 9.51
C TYR A 113 -6.32 -3.84 10.27
N ASN A 114 -5.46 -4.67 10.87
CA ASN A 114 -5.88 -5.78 11.72
C ASN A 114 -6.66 -5.29 12.96
N TRP A 115 -6.29 -4.14 13.52
CA TRP A 115 -7.06 -3.50 14.59
C TRP A 115 -8.39 -2.93 14.07
N LEU A 116 -8.37 -2.27 12.90
CA LEU A 116 -9.57 -1.73 12.26
C LEU A 116 -10.59 -2.85 11.98
N ALA A 117 -10.14 -4.03 11.53
CA ALA A 117 -10.99 -5.19 11.27
C ALA A 117 -11.81 -5.67 12.48
N GLN A 118 -11.32 -5.40 13.68
CA GLN A 118 -11.96 -5.76 14.95
C GLN A 118 -12.99 -4.73 15.40
N GLN A 119 -13.03 -3.55 14.79
CA GLN A 119 -14.01 -2.50 15.07
C GLN A 119 -15.34 -2.80 14.36
N ASP A 120 -16.43 -2.30 14.94
CA ASP A 120 -17.78 -2.34 14.36
C ASP A 120 -18.22 -3.74 13.88
N THR A 121 -17.71 -4.81 14.52
CA THR A 121 -17.94 -6.21 14.15
C THR A 121 -19.38 -6.69 14.33
N ALA A 122 -20.21 -5.92 15.04
CA ALA A 122 -21.65 -6.11 15.11
C ALA A 122 -22.37 -5.79 13.78
N LEU A 123 -21.71 -5.06 12.87
CA LEU A 123 -22.23 -4.70 11.54
C LEU A 123 -21.57 -5.53 10.44
N PRO A 124 -22.31 -5.91 9.39
CA PRO A 124 -21.72 -6.40 8.14
C PRO A 124 -20.70 -5.40 7.59
N ALA A 125 -19.60 -5.88 7.00
CA ALA A 125 -18.49 -5.03 6.53
C ALA A 125 -18.97 -3.84 5.67
N ALA A 126 -19.90 -4.06 4.73
CA ALA A 126 -20.44 -3.01 3.87
C ALA A 126 -21.26 -1.92 4.59
N LEU A 127 -21.70 -2.17 5.83
CA LEU A 127 -22.47 -1.23 6.65
C LEU A 127 -21.66 -0.60 7.77
N ARG A 128 -20.37 -0.94 7.89
CA ARG A 128 -19.46 -0.31 8.86
C ARG A 128 -19.12 1.11 8.42
N PRO A 129 -18.61 1.95 9.33
CA PRO A 129 -18.14 3.29 8.96
C PRO A 129 -17.12 3.27 7.84
N ALA A 130 -17.29 4.13 6.84
CA ALA A 130 -16.29 4.27 5.80
C ALA A 130 -15.03 4.93 6.38
N PHE A 131 -13.86 4.39 6.05
CA PHE A 131 -12.57 4.90 6.47
C PHE A 131 -12.04 5.91 5.44
N VAL A 132 -11.70 7.11 5.89
CA VAL A 132 -11.02 8.13 5.07
C VAL A 132 -9.51 7.92 5.16
N SER A 133 -8.89 7.74 3.99
CA SER A 133 -7.43 7.73 3.84
C SER A 133 -7.06 8.17 2.43
N TRP A 134 -5.76 8.29 2.16
CA TRP A 134 -5.29 8.47 0.80
C TRP A 134 -5.65 7.27 -0.07
N TRP A 135 -6.01 7.50 -1.35
CA TRP A 135 -6.68 6.52 -2.21
C TRP A 135 -5.87 5.24 -2.46
N ASP A 136 -4.53 5.31 -2.45
CA ASP A 136 -3.63 4.14 -2.53
C ASP A 136 -3.94 3.10 -1.44
N TYR A 137 -4.52 3.52 -0.31
CA TYR A 137 -4.76 2.70 0.87
C TYR A 137 -6.19 2.18 1.02
N GLY A 138 -7.09 2.57 0.11
CA GLY A 138 -8.50 2.20 0.19
C GLY A 138 -8.74 0.69 0.11
N PHE A 139 -7.93 -0.03 -0.67
CA PHE A 139 -8.08 -1.47 -0.79
C PHE A 139 -7.67 -2.21 0.49
N GLN A 140 -6.63 -1.75 1.22
CA GLN A 140 -6.26 -2.33 2.50
C GLN A 140 -7.35 -2.09 3.54
N ALA A 141 -7.97 -0.91 3.55
CA ALA A 141 -9.10 -0.62 4.44
C ALA A 141 -10.28 -1.59 4.21
N ILE A 142 -10.57 -1.90 2.95
CA ILE A 142 -11.64 -2.83 2.55
C ILE A 142 -11.26 -4.28 2.83
N ASP A 143 -10.10 -4.73 2.34
CA ASP A 143 -9.69 -6.15 2.38
C ASP A 143 -9.14 -6.56 3.75
N GLN A 144 -8.20 -5.82 4.31
CA GLN A 144 -7.61 -6.14 5.62
C GLN A 144 -8.44 -5.51 6.75
N GLY A 145 -8.80 -4.24 6.62
CA GLY A 145 -9.53 -3.47 7.62
C GLY A 145 -11.02 -3.81 7.72
N GLN A 146 -11.58 -4.54 6.75
CA GLN A 146 -13.00 -4.93 6.73
C GLN A 146 -13.99 -3.76 6.87
N HIS A 147 -13.59 -2.56 6.43
CA HIS A 147 -14.41 -1.34 6.44
C HIS A 147 -14.51 -0.77 5.02
N PRO A 148 -15.64 -0.15 4.63
CA PRO A 148 -15.69 0.60 3.38
C PRO A 148 -14.63 1.70 3.39
N SER A 149 -14.22 2.18 2.22
CA SER A 149 -13.34 3.35 2.14
C SER A 149 -14.01 4.47 1.38
N VAL A 150 -13.69 5.72 1.75
CA VAL A 150 -14.16 6.90 1.02
C VAL A 150 -13.47 7.02 -0.33
N ALA A 151 -12.21 6.62 -0.44
CA ALA A 151 -11.47 6.60 -1.69
C ALA A 151 -10.81 5.25 -1.94
N ASP A 152 -10.74 4.82 -3.19
CA ASP A 152 -10.16 3.53 -3.57
C ASP A 152 -9.04 3.65 -4.62
N ASN A 153 -8.37 2.52 -4.86
CA ASN A 153 -7.25 2.39 -5.79
C ASN A 153 -7.63 2.62 -7.28
N PHE A 154 -8.92 2.79 -7.59
CA PHE A 154 -9.41 3.13 -8.92
C PHE A 154 -9.69 4.64 -9.07
N GLN A 155 -9.26 5.44 -8.09
CA GLN A 155 -9.47 6.89 -8.02
C GLN A 155 -10.93 7.30 -7.83
N ASN A 156 -11.79 6.38 -7.38
CA ASN A 156 -13.11 6.77 -6.90
C ASN A 156 -12.94 7.52 -5.58
N GLY A 157 -13.70 8.61 -5.38
CA GLY A 157 -13.73 9.34 -4.11
C GLY A 157 -12.45 10.12 -3.76
N ILE A 158 -11.55 10.35 -4.71
CA ILE A 158 -10.32 11.15 -4.48
C ILE A 158 -10.62 12.58 -4.07
N ASP A 159 -11.73 13.16 -4.56
CA ASP A 159 -12.12 14.53 -4.24
C ASP A 159 -12.46 14.69 -2.74
N PRO A 160 -13.41 13.93 -2.14
CA PRO A 160 -13.66 14.04 -0.70
C PRO A 160 -12.46 13.64 0.15
N ALA A 161 -11.71 12.59 -0.21
CA ALA A 161 -10.55 12.19 0.58
C ALA A 161 -9.42 13.23 0.54
N GLY A 162 -9.12 13.78 -0.65
CA GLY A 162 -8.13 14.83 -0.83
C GLY A 162 -8.52 16.13 -0.11
N GLN A 163 -9.78 16.55 -0.23
CA GLN A 163 -10.29 17.74 0.45
C GLN A 163 -10.27 17.59 1.98
N PHE A 164 -10.59 16.40 2.50
CA PHE A 164 -10.47 16.12 3.94
C PHE A 164 -9.01 16.25 4.42
N LEU A 165 -8.06 15.65 3.70
CA LEU A 165 -6.64 15.68 4.06
C LEU A 165 -6.00 17.07 3.93
N LEU A 166 -6.51 17.91 3.04
CA LEU A 166 -6.02 19.27 2.79
C LEU A 166 -6.80 20.37 3.52
N ALA A 167 -7.83 20.00 4.29
CA ALA A 167 -8.66 20.93 5.03
C ALA A 167 -7.82 21.83 5.96
N GLN A 168 -8.03 23.14 5.87
CA GLN A 168 -7.23 24.12 6.63
C GLN A 168 -7.62 24.20 8.12
N ASN A 169 -8.75 23.60 8.50
CA ASN A 169 -9.25 23.53 9.87
C ASN A 169 -10.29 22.41 10.02
N GLU A 170 -10.67 22.12 11.27
CA GLU A 170 -11.60 21.04 11.60
C GLU A 170 -13.01 21.26 11.06
N SER A 171 -13.50 22.50 11.00
CA SER A 171 -14.82 22.80 10.41
C SER A 171 -14.88 22.41 8.93
N LEU A 172 -13.81 22.67 8.18
CA LEU A 172 -13.71 22.24 6.79
C LEU A 172 -13.62 20.72 6.66
N ALA A 173 -12.81 20.07 7.51
CA ALA A 173 -12.67 18.61 7.49
C ALA A 173 -14.02 17.91 7.74
N ILE A 174 -14.74 18.31 8.78
CA ILE A 174 -16.09 17.79 9.07
C ILE A 174 -17.09 18.20 7.98
N GLY A 175 -16.97 19.42 7.45
CA GLY A 175 -17.78 19.92 6.34
C GLY A 175 -17.65 19.06 5.08
N VAL A 176 -16.45 18.56 4.78
CA VAL A 176 -16.24 17.59 3.68
C VAL A 176 -16.96 16.28 3.97
N LEU A 177 -16.86 15.73 5.19
CA LEU A 177 -17.57 14.49 5.55
C LEU A 177 -19.10 14.65 5.44
N ALA A 178 -19.64 15.77 5.92
CA ALA A 178 -21.05 16.10 5.79
C ALA A 178 -21.47 16.24 4.33
N THR A 179 -20.67 16.95 3.52
CA THR A 179 -20.90 17.10 2.07
C THR A 179 -20.96 15.75 1.38
N THR A 180 -20.06 14.82 1.70
CA THR A 180 -20.06 13.47 1.14
C THR A 180 -21.40 12.76 1.39
N LEU A 181 -21.92 12.82 2.62
CA LEU A 181 -23.20 12.19 2.97
C LEU A 181 -24.40 12.90 2.33
N LEU A 182 -24.36 14.23 2.22
CA LEU A 182 -25.42 15.02 1.59
C LEU A 182 -25.53 14.72 0.08
N ILE A 183 -24.40 14.71 -0.63
CA ILE A 183 -24.34 14.34 -2.06
C ILE A 183 -24.87 12.90 -2.24
N ALA A 184 -24.41 11.96 -1.40
CA ALA A 184 -24.84 10.57 -1.48
C ALA A 184 -26.36 10.42 -1.23
N GLU A 185 -26.93 11.16 -0.28
CA GLU A 185 -28.37 11.09 0.00
C GLU A 185 -29.20 11.72 -1.13
N GLN A 186 -28.75 12.83 -1.72
CA GLN A 186 -29.41 13.41 -2.89
C GLN A 186 -29.41 12.39 -4.06
N GLN A 187 -28.25 11.79 -4.35
CA GLN A 187 -28.11 10.78 -5.40
C GLN A 187 -29.00 9.55 -5.14
N LYS A 188 -29.00 9.03 -3.92
CA LYS A 188 -29.83 7.88 -3.52
C LYS A 188 -31.32 8.17 -3.60
N SER A 189 -31.74 9.37 -3.18
CA SER A 189 -33.15 9.76 -3.22
C SER A 189 -33.69 9.91 -4.64
N GLY A 190 -32.82 10.20 -5.62
CA GLY A 190 -33.19 10.47 -7.01
C GLY A 190 -34.00 11.76 -7.17
N LEU A 191 -34.09 12.58 -6.13
CA LEU A 191 -34.80 13.86 -6.13
C LEU A 191 -33.89 14.97 -6.66
N ALA A 192 -34.51 16.03 -7.18
CA ALA A 192 -33.77 17.23 -7.59
C ALA A 192 -33.02 17.90 -6.41
N TYR A 193 -33.56 17.76 -5.20
CA TYR A 193 -33.03 18.32 -3.97
C TYR A 193 -33.10 17.31 -2.83
N LEU A 194 -32.40 17.60 -1.73
CA LEU A 194 -32.45 16.77 -0.52
C LEU A 194 -33.89 16.53 -0.04
N PRO A 195 -34.20 15.36 0.55
CA PRO A 195 -35.52 15.03 1.08
C PRO A 195 -36.07 16.09 2.07
N THR A 196 -37.40 16.25 2.10
CA THR A 196 -38.06 17.25 2.95
C THR A 196 -37.74 17.09 4.44
N ASP A 197 -37.67 15.85 4.92
CA ASP A 197 -37.39 15.55 6.33
C ASP A 197 -35.95 15.95 6.70
N LEU A 198 -34.98 15.64 5.83
CA LEU A 198 -33.60 16.09 6.01
C LEU A 198 -33.49 17.62 5.94
N ASN A 199 -34.22 18.26 5.02
CA ASN A 199 -34.28 19.73 4.97
C ASN A 199 -34.85 20.35 6.24
N ALA A 200 -35.76 19.67 6.96
CA ALA A 200 -36.27 20.17 8.24
C ALA A 200 -35.19 20.15 9.32
N ILE A 201 -34.41 19.07 9.40
CA ILE A 201 -33.27 18.91 10.31
C ILE A 201 -32.19 19.97 10.03
N LEU A 202 -31.77 20.11 8.77
CA LEU A 202 -30.73 21.08 8.41
C LEU A 202 -31.16 22.53 8.70
N ARG A 203 -32.46 22.85 8.57
CA ARG A 203 -32.98 24.16 8.98
C ARG A 203 -32.96 24.35 10.49
N SER A 204 -33.26 23.31 11.28
CA SER A 204 -33.13 23.41 12.75
C SER A 204 -31.69 23.58 13.20
N ASP A 205 -30.73 23.08 12.42
CA ASP A 205 -29.30 23.29 12.67
C ASP A 205 -28.80 24.68 12.24
N GLY A 206 -29.69 25.51 11.70
CA GLY A 206 -29.40 26.89 11.31
C GLY A 206 -28.87 27.06 9.88
N LEU A 207 -28.89 26.02 9.04
CA LEU A 207 -28.43 26.13 7.65
C LEU A 207 -29.46 26.81 6.75
N ASN A 208 -28.95 27.66 5.84
CA ASN A 208 -29.72 28.12 4.70
C ASN A 208 -29.83 27.01 3.65
N VAL A 209 -30.86 26.17 3.78
CA VAL A 209 -31.10 25.03 2.88
C VAL A 209 -31.29 25.45 1.42
N SER A 210 -31.82 26.64 1.13
CA SER A 210 -31.95 27.13 -0.25
C SER A 210 -30.57 27.39 -0.87
N ARG A 211 -29.62 27.89 -0.09
CA ARG A 211 -28.24 28.06 -0.55
C ARG A 211 -27.57 26.70 -0.74
N LEU A 212 -27.74 25.78 0.21
CA LEU A 212 -27.22 24.42 0.11
C LEU A 212 -27.72 23.71 -1.16
N HIS A 213 -29.03 23.78 -1.45
CA HIS A 213 -29.61 23.22 -2.68
C HIS A 213 -29.03 23.82 -3.94
N THR A 214 -28.62 25.10 -3.92
CA THR A 214 -28.00 25.73 -5.09
C THR A 214 -26.63 25.12 -5.38
N LEU A 215 -25.82 24.88 -4.34
CA LEU A 215 -24.51 24.26 -4.46
C LEU A 215 -24.64 22.81 -4.95
N LEU A 216 -25.46 22.01 -4.27
CA LEU A 216 -25.69 20.59 -4.59
C LEU A 216 -26.41 20.34 -5.93
N ALA A 217 -26.91 21.37 -6.63
CA ALA A 217 -27.64 21.21 -7.89
C ALA A 217 -26.84 21.60 -9.12
N ASN A 218 -25.73 22.35 -8.97
CA ASN A 218 -25.03 22.92 -10.12
C ASN A 218 -23.51 23.02 -9.90
N ALA A 219 -22.84 21.88 -10.00
CA ALA A 219 -21.40 21.77 -9.83
C ALA A 219 -20.59 22.66 -10.81
N SER A 220 -21.07 22.92 -12.03
CA SER A 220 -20.39 23.83 -12.96
C SER A 220 -20.48 25.31 -12.53
N ALA A 221 -21.56 25.70 -11.84
CA ALA A 221 -21.63 27.01 -11.21
C ALA A 221 -20.70 27.11 -10.00
N ASP A 222 -20.56 26.02 -9.24
CA ASP A 222 -19.61 25.93 -8.13
C ASP A 222 -18.16 26.01 -8.60
N TYR A 223 -17.82 25.37 -9.71
CA TYR A 223 -16.53 25.55 -10.40
C TYR A 223 -16.24 27.04 -10.65
N THR A 224 -17.20 27.75 -11.25
CA THR A 224 -17.05 29.18 -11.56
C THR A 224 -16.89 30.00 -10.28
N LEU A 225 -17.66 29.68 -9.24
CA LEU A 225 -17.59 30.33 -7.93
C LEU A 225 -16.21 30.15 -7.28
N VAL A 226 -15.69 28.92 -7.25
CA VAL A 226 -14.40 28.58 -6.64
C VAL A 226 -13.25 29.29 -7.35
N VAL A 227 -13.18 29.18 -8.69
CA VAL A 227 -12.12 29.80 -9.49
C VAL A 227 -12.11 31.33 -9.35
N ALA A 228 -13.29 31.95 -9.25
CA ALA A 228 -13.39 33.41 -9.12
C ALA A 228 -12.99 33.96 -7.74
N HIS A 229 -12.92 33.12 -6.70
CA HIS A 229 -12.71 33.57 -5.31
C HIS A 229 -11.56 32.80 -4.61
N PRO A 230 -10.32 32.88 -5.11
CA PRO A 230 -9.17 32.14 -4.55
C PRO A 230 -8.78 32.60 -3.13
N ALA A 231 -9.20 33.79 -2.70
CA ALA A 231 -9.01 34.25 -1.33
C ALA A 231 -9.91 33.51 -0.32
N THR A 232 -11.04 32.98 -0.78
CA THR A 232 -11.96 32.18 0.04
C THR A 232 -11.59 30.70 -0.06
N TYR A 233 -11.48 30.15 -1.27
CA TYR A 233 -11.37 28.70 -1.51
C TYR A 233 -9.93 28.18 -1.64
N LEU A 234 -8.95 29.03 -1.37
CA LEU A 234 -7.54 28.85 -1.73
C LEU A 234 -7.31 28.90 -3.26
N PRO A 235 -6.08 29.19 -3.71
CA PRO A 235 -5.73 29.11 -5.13
C PRO A 235 -5.87 27.67 -5.65
N VAL A 236 -6.65 27.50 -6.72
CA VAL A 236 -6.80 26.25 -7.47
C VAL A 236 -6.24 26.43 -8.88
N ASP A 237 -5.80 25.34 -9.51
CA ASP A 237 -5.47 25.32 -10.94
C ASP A 237 -6.76 25.03 -11.73
N PRO A 238 -7.29 25.99 -12.51
CA PRO A 238 -8.52 25.78 -13.29
C PRO A 238 -8.40 24.65 -14.33
N SER A 239 -7.18 24.29 -14.76
CA SER A 239 -6.97 23.24 -15.75
C SER A 239 -7.12 21.83 -15.18
N THR A 240 -7.00 21.66 -13.86
CA THR A 240 -7.10 20.36 -13.18
C THR A 240 -8.28 20.26 -12.21
N LEU A 241 -8.92 21.38 -11.86
CA LEU A 241 -10.12 21.39 -11.02
C LEU A 241 -11.28 20.70 -11.75
N THR A 242 -11.93 19.75 -11.08
CA THR A 242 -13.15 19.10 -11.57
C THR A 242 -14.39 19.79 -10.98
N ASP A 243 -15.54 19.66 -11.65
CA ASP A 243 -16.82 20.15 -11.13
C ASP A 243 -17.14 19.55 -9.76
N LEU A 244 -16.89 18.25 -9.56
CA LEU A 244 -17.10 17.57 -8.28
C LEU A 244 -16.19 18.12 -7.17
N ASN A 245 -14.91 18.33 -7.47
CA ASN A 245 -13.97 18.90 -6.52
C ASN A 245 -14.40 20.32 -6.10
N ALA A 246 -14.88 21.12 -7.07
CA ALA A 246 -15.40 22.44 -6.81
C ALA A 246 -16.68 22.44 -5.98
N GLU A 247 -17.60 21.49 -6.20
CA GLU A 247 -18.80 21.29 -5.37
C GLU A 247 -18.42 20.98 -3.91
N TYR A 248 -17.41 20.11 -3.69
CA TYR A 248 -16.88 19.84 -2.35
C TYR A 248 -16.29 21.08 -1.69
N LEU A 249 -15.48 21.86 -2.40
CA LEU A 249 -14.94 23.13 -1.89
C LEU A 249 -16.08 24.11 -1.56
N ALA A 250 -16.99 24.34 -2.49
CA ALA A 250 -18.08 25.30 -2.32
C ALA A 250 -18.99 24.92 -1.14
N THR A 251 -19.37 23.65 -1.02
CA THR A 251 -20.29 23.17 0.01
C THR A 251 -19.61 23.09 1.39
N SER A 252 -18.39 22.54 1.49
CA SER A 252 -17.69 22.44 2.77
C SER A 252 -17.36 23.82 3.37
N TYR A 253 -16.94 24.79 2.55
CA TYR A 253 -16.74 26.17 2.99
C TYR A 253 -18.06 26.83 3.36
N PHE A 254 -19.15 26.61 2.61
CA PHE A 254 -20.47 27.12 3.00
C PHE A 254 -20.89 26.63 4.38
N LEU A 255 -20.68 25.35 4.70
CA LEU A 255 -20.95 24.81 6.04
C LEU A 255 -20.08 25.47 7.11
N ALA A 256 -18.76 25.55 6.86
CA ALA A 256 -17.79 26.10 7.79
C ALA A 256 -17.94 27.61 8.04
N ASP A 257 -18.38 28.38 7.03
CA ASP A 257 -18.61 29.83 7.13
C ASP A 257 -19.98 30.16 7.74
N SER A 258 -20.97 29.26 7.57
CA SER A 258 -22.34 29.49 8.07
C SER A 258 -22.49 29.14 9.54
N LEU A 259 -21.67 28.23 10.07
CA LEU A 259 -21.82 27.67 11.40
C LEU A 259 -20.48 27.63 12.16
N PRO A 260 -20.48 27.79 13.50
CA PRO A 260 -19.31 27.44 14.30
C PRO A 260 -19.00 25.94 14.19
N LEU A 261 -17.80 25.52 14.57
CA LEU A 261 -17.35 24.12 14.55
C LEU A 261 -18.40 23.15 15.16
N SER A 262 -18.97 23.50 16.32
CA SER A 262 -20.00 22.69 16.97
C SER A 262 -21.27 22.53 16.13
N GLY A 263 -21.64 23.55 15.36
CA GLY A 263 -22.77 23.49 14.43
C GLY A 263 -22.46 22.62 13.21
N VAL A 264 -21.26 22.71 12.64
CA VAL A 264 -20.86 21.82 11.54
C VAL A 264 -20.81 20.35 11.99
N ALA A 265 -20.29 20.10 13.18
CA ALA A 265 -20.30 18.78 13.80
C ALA A 265 -21.74 18.27 14.06
N GLN A 266 -22.63 19.15 14.52
CA GLN A 266 -24.04 18.80 14.70
C GLN A 266 -24.70 18.41 13.37
N VAL A 267 -24.54 19.22 12.32
CA VAL A 267 -25.03 18.90 10.97
C VAL A 267 -24.53 17.53 10.52
N TYR A 268 -23.23 17.25 10.70
CA TYR A 268 -22.69 15.95 10.35
C TYR A 268 -23.36 14.80 11.12
N ASN A 269 -23.48 14.92 12.44
CA ASN A 269 -24.12 13.90 13.29
C ASN A 269 -25.60 13.67 12.94
N ASP A 270 -26.33 14.74 12.61
CA ASP A 270 -27.74 14.65 12.27
C ASP A 270 -27.95 14.05 10.87
N VAL A 271 -27.06 14.35 9.91
CA VAL A 271 -27.02 13.67 8.61
C VAL A 271 -26.67 12.18 8.77
N GLN A 272 -25.72 11.83 9.64
CA GLN A 272 -25.41 10.43 9.96
C GLN A 272 -26.63 9.71 10.55
N SER A 273 -27.31 10.35 11.49
CA SER A 273 -28.50 9.80 12.15
C SER A 273 -29.66 9.62 11.17
N TYR A 274 -29.82 10.53 10.20
CA TYR A 274 -30.83 10.45 9.15
C TYR A 274 -30.53 9.32 8.14
N THR A 275 -29.29 9.26 7.65
CA THR A 275 -28.90 8.35 6.55
C THR A 275 -28.56 6.94 7.02
N GLY A 276 -28.11 6.80 8.27
CA GLY A 276 -27.48 5.60 8.80
C GLY A 276 -26.04 5.39 8.29
N TRP A 277 -25.50 6.33 7.52
CA TRP A 277 -24.13 6.27 7.01
C TRP A 277 -23.18 7.07 7.89
N THR A 278 -21.95 6.60 8.00
CA THR A 278 -20.94 7.27 8.81
C THR A 278 -19.57 7.11 8.18
N ILE A 279 -18.78 8.18 8.25
CA ILE A 279 -17.39 8.24 7.80
C ILE A 279 -16.53 8.53 9.04
N ARG A 280 -15.42 7.79 9.19
CA ARG A 280 -14.46 7.95 10.29
C ARG A 280 -13.03 7.98 9.74
N TYR A 281 -12.14 8.57 10.52
CA TYR A 281 -10.72 8.73 10.22
C TYR A 281 -9.88 8.43 11.47
#